data_AF-A0A022VTB8-F1
#
_entry.id   AF-A0A022VTB8-F1
#
_cell.length_a   1.000
_cell.length_b   1.000
_cell.length_c   1.000
_cell.angle_alpha   90.00
_cell.angle_beta   90.00
_cell.angle_gamma   90.00
#
_symmetry.space_group_name_H-M   'P 1'
#
loop_
_entity.id
_entity.type
_entity.pdbx_description
1 polymer ?
#
loop_
_entity_poly.entity_id
_entity_poly.type
_entity_poly.pdbx_seq_one_letter_code
_entity_poly.pdbx_strand_id
1 'polypeptide(L)'
;MQLCKLAVLFLSSAVLAAPAPAPAPAAAPVAAPAPAPAPAPESAAVSPEMFKRVPLCFKNGSHCEHNDECCTNKCLVPNDPRKAYCG
;
A
#
# COMPACT_ATOMS: atom_id res chain seq x y z
N MET A 1 -0.86 57.89 -41.04
CA MET A 1 -2.21 58.08 -40.49
C MET A 1 -2.95 56.77 -40.17
N GLN A 2 -2.25 55.64 -39.90
CA GLN A 2 -2.92 54.32 -39.72
C GLN A 2 -2.68 53.69 -38.34
N LEU A 3 -1.72 54.20 -37.56
CA LEU A 3 -1.48 53.80 -36.17
C LEU A 3 -2.49 54.42 -35.18
N CYS A 4 -2.97 55.64 -35.42
CA CYS A 4 -3.94 56.29 -34.53
C CYS A 4 -5.32 55.60 -34.53
N LYS A 5 -5.69 54.89 -35.61
CA LYS A 5 -6.98 54.18 -35.71
C LYS A 5 -7.03 52.92 -34.85
N LEU A 6 -5.90 52.24 -34.64
CA LEU A 6 -5.81 51.06 -33.78
C LEU A 6 -5.86 51.41 -32.29
N ALA A 7 -5.30 52.56 -31.91
CA ALA A 7 -5.32 53.02 -30.53
C ALA A 7 -6.73 53.36 -30.02
N VAL A 8 -7.60 53.93 -30.87
CA VAL A 8 -8.97 54.29 -30.48
C VAL A 8 -9.83 53.05 -30.22
N LEU A 9 -9.63 51.97 -30.97
CA LEU A 9 -10.39 50.72 -30.81
C LEU A 9 -10.06 49.97 -29.50
N PHE A 10 -8.89 50.21 -28.92
CA PHE A 10 -8.48 49.55 -27.68
C PHE A 10 -9.08 50.18 -26.40
N LEU A 11 -9.57 51.43 -26.45
CA LEU A 11 -10.05 52.14 -25.26
C LEU A 11 -11.56 52.01 -24.99
N SER A 12 -12.37 51.50 -25.92
CA SER A 12 -13.84 51.55 -25.81
C SER A 12 -14.51 50.40 -25.05
N SER A 13 -13.79 49.35 -24.65
CA SER A 13 -14.43 48.12 -24.12
C SER A 13 -14.56 48.06 -22.60
N ALA A 14 -14.40 49.19 -21.89
CA ALA A 14 -14.65 49.27 -20.44
C ALA A 14 -16.16 49.31 -20.14
N VAL A 15 -16.88 48.23 -20.42
CA VAL A 15 -18.20 48.00 -19.80
C VAL A 15 -17.95 47.39 -18.43
N LEU A 16 -18.08 48.25 -17.43
CA LEU A 16 -18.18 47.93 -16.01
C LEU A 16 -19.35 46.97 -15.78
N ALA A 17 -19.07 45.68 -15.62
CA ALA A 17 -20.03 44.74 -15.05
C ALA A 17 -19.83 44.74 -13.53
N ALA A 18 -20.69 45.48 -12.82
CA ALA A 18 -20.77 45.38 -11.36
C ALA A 18 -21.20 43.95 -10.98
N PRO A 19 -20.47 43.24 -10.10
CA PRO A 19 -20.88 41.91 -9.68
C PRO A 19 -22.13 42.01 -8.80
N ALA A 20 -23.20 41.31 -9.19
CA ALA A 20 -24.41 41.12 -8.39
C ALA A 20 -24.08 40.41 -7.06
N PRO A 21 -24.82 40.67 -5.97
CA PRO A 21 -24.54 40.05 -4.67
C PRO A 21 -24.64 38.52 -4.77
N ALA A 22 -23.56 37.85 -4.35
CA ALA A 22 -23.46 36.39 -4.39
C ALA A 22 -24.53 35.74 -3.50
N PRO A 23 -25.18 34.66 -3.96
CA PRO A 23 -26.17 33.95 -3.16
C PRO A 23 -25.54 33.37 -1.89
N ALA A 24 -26.24 33.50 -0.76
CA ALA A 24 -25.81 33.00 0.54
C ALA A 24 -25.59 31.48 0.49
N PRO A 25 -24.55 30.95 1.16
CA PRO A 25 -24.25 29.52 1.13
C PRO A 25 -25.39 28.71 1.76
N ALA A 26 -25.90 27.75 1.01
CA ALA A 26 -26.88 26.78 1.48
C ALA A 26 -26.28 25.92 2.60
N ALA A 27 -27.08 25.64 3.63
CA ALA A 27 -26.67 24.86 4.78
C ALA A 27 -26.13 23.48 4.34
N ALA A 28 -24.95 23.12 4.85
CA ALA A 28 -24.33 21.84 4.57
C ALA A 28 -25.18 20.68 5.13
N PRO A 29 -25.30 19.56 4.41
CA PRO A 29 -26.01 18.40 4.90
C PRO A 29 -25.30 17.79 6.11
N VAL A 30 -26.06 17.51 7.16
CA VAL A 30 -25.58 16.83 8.36
C VAL A 30 -25.23 15.38 7.99
N ALA A 31 -24.01 14.96 8.31
CA ALA A 31 -23.56 13.60 8.04
C ALA A 31 -24.37 12.58 8.85
N ALA A 32 -24.83 11.52 8.17
CA ALA A 32 -25.49 10.39 8.82
C ALA A 32 -24.51 9.61 9.72
N PRO A 33 -24.96 9.03 10.85
CA PRO A 33 -24.12 8.22 11.71
C PRO A 33 -23.52 7.03 10.96
N ALA A 34 -22.22 6.78 11.17
CA ALA A 34 -21.52 5.66 10.57
C ALA A 34 -22.07 4.30 11.09
N PRO A 35 -22.11 3.26 10.23
CA PRO A 35 -22.48 1.91 10.67
C PRO A 35 -21.55 1.38 11.76
N ALA A 36 -22.10 0.60 12.69
CA ALA A 36 -21.33 -0.07 13.73
C ALA A 36 -20.28 -1.03 13.13
N PRO A 37 -19.10 -1.19 13.77
CA PRO A 37 -18.08 -2.14 13.33
C PRO A 37 -18.62 -3.57 13.26
N ALA A 38 -18.29 -4.28 12.17
CA ALA A 38 -18.57 -5.71 12.04
C ALA A 38 -17.80 -6.52 13.10
N PRO A 39 -18.34 -7.67 13.58
CA PRO A 39 -17.63 -8.53 14.51
C PRO A 39 -16.30 -9.03 13.92
N ALA A 40 -15.26 -9.03 14.75
CA ALA A 40 -13.94 -9.52 14.38
C ALA A 40 -14.00 -11.01 14.02
N PRO A 41 -13.17 -11.49 13.08
CA PRO A 41 -13.11 -12.91 12.76
C PRO A 41 -12.74 -13.68 14.03
N GLU A 42 -13.59 -14.64 14.40
CA GLU A 42 -13.28 -15.61 15.45
C GLU A 42 -11.95 -16.25 15.09
N SER A 43 -10.98 -16.08 15.99
CA SER A 43 -9.65 -16.66 15.91
C SER A 43 -9.82 -18.17 15.79
N ALA A 44 -9.84 -18.66 14.56
CA ALA A 44 -9.77 -20.08 14.25
C ALA A 44 -8.66 -20.65 15.12
N ALA A 45 -9.01 -21.62 15.95
CA ALA A 45 -8.13 -22.23 16.93
C ALA A 45 -6.83 -22.64 16.25
N VAL A 46 -5.79 -21.82 16.39
CA VAL A 46 -4.45 -22.14 15.92
C VAL A 46 -3.94 -23.16 16.93
N SER A 47 -4.04 -24.45 16.61
CA SER A 47 -3.37 -25.52 17.35
C SER A 47 -1.94 -25.08 17.72
N PRO A 48 -1.50 -25.23 18.98
CA PRO A 48 -0.19 -24.75 19.45
C PRO A 48 1.00 -25.37 18.69
N GLU A 49 0.76 -26.42 17.89
CA GLU A 49 1.72 -27.06 17.00
C GLU A 49 2.14 -26.18 15.79
N MET A 50 1.41 -25.11 15.46
CA MET A 50 1.79 -24.18 14.37
C MET A 50 2.82 -23.12 14.84
N PHE A 51 2.91 -22.92 16.16
CA PHE A 51 3.88 -22.02 16.81
C PHE A 51 5.15 -22.76 17.25
N LYS A 52 5.48 -23.90 16.62
CA LYS A 52 6.84 -24.42 16.69
C LYS A 52 7.74 -23.41 15.99
N ARG A 53 8.40 -22.57 16.80
CA ARG A 53 9.43 -21.57 16.43
C ARG A 53 10.04 -21.96 15.08
N VAL A 54 9.88 -21.10 14.07
CA VAL A 54 10.55 -21.28 12.78
C VAL A 54 12.02 -21.54 13.09
N PRO A 55 12.52 -22.77 12.88
CA PRO A 55 13.87 -23.08 13.27
C PRO A 55 14.79 -22.29 12.33
N LEU A 56 15.71 -21.51 12.91
CA LEU A 56 16.66 -20.69 12.16
C LEU A 56 17.58 -21.55 11.26
N CYS A 57 17.66 -22.85 11.56
CA CYS A 57 18.45 -23.85 10.85
C CYS A 57 17.73 -25.21 10.88
N PHE A 58 18.01 -26.05 9.90
CA PHE A 58 17.52 -27.41 9.79
C PHE A 58 18.32 -28.39 10.65
N LYS A 59 17.60 -29.34 11.26
CA LYS A 59 18.19 -30.40 12.08
C LYS A 59 18.86 -31.46 11.20
N ASN A 60 19.76 -32.24 11.78
CA ASN A 60 20.43 -33.35 11.08
C ASN A 60 19.40 -34.31 10.44
N GLY A 61 19.68 -34.75 9.22
CA GLY A 61 18.78 -35.57 8.40
C GLY A 61 17.72 -34.78 7.61
N SER A 62 17.58 -33.48 7.83
CA SER A 62 16.71 -32.62 7.00
C SER A 62 17.38 -32.33 5.65
N HIS A 63 16.58 -32.13 4.60
CA HIS A 63 17.09 -31.70 3.32
C HIS A 63 17.76 -30.33 3.42
N CYS A 64 18.85 -30.14 2.70
CA CYS A 64 19.59 -28.88 2.63
C CYS A 64 20.09 -28.65 1.21
N GLU A 65 20.22 -27.40 0.82
CA GLU A 65 20.88 -26.99 -0.42
C GLU A 65 22.23 -26.32 -0.12
N HIS A 66 22.31 -25.62 1.02
CA HIS A 66 23.52 -24.95 1.49
C HIS A 66 23.93 -25.41 2.89
N ASN A 67 25.21 -25.19 3.22
CA ASN A 67 25.75 -25.59 4.52
C ASN A 67 25.16 -24.79 5.68
N ASP A 68 24.94 -23.49 5.52
CA ASP A 68 24.42 -22.57 6.55
C ASP A 68 22.95 -22.80 6.91
N GLU A 69 22.22 -23.51 6.07
CA GLU A 69 20.86 -23.95 6.38
C GLU A 69 20.86 -25.00 7.49
N CYS A 70 21.94 -25.77 7.67
CA CYS A 70 22.04 -26.80 8.69
C CYS A 70 22.55 -26.25 10.01
N CYS A 71 21.99 -26.69 11.13
CA CYS A 71 22.44 -26.25 12.45
C CYS A 71 23.90 -26.63 12.77
N THR A 72 24.45 -27.60 12.04
CA THR A 72 25.84 -28.06 12.12
C THR A 72 26.76 -27.39 11.09
N ASN A 73 26.23 -26.47 10.28
CA ASN A 73 26.90 -25.87 9.13
C ASN A 73 27.47 -26.90 8.13
N LYS A 74 26.82 -28.08 8.03
CA LYS A 74 27.24 -29.17 7.16
C LYS A 74 26.06 -29.77 6.42
N CYS A 75 26.03 -29.54 5.11
CA CYS A 75 25.14 -30.22 4.17
C CYS A 75 25.92 -31.35 3.50
N LEU A 76 25.55 -32.59 3.81
CA LEU A 76 26.13 -33.78 3.23
C LEU A 76 25.44 -34.05 1.90
N VAL A 77 26.20 -34.05 0.82
CA VAL A 77 25.69 -34.33 -0.54
C VAL A 77 26.23 -35.71 -0.96
N PRO A 78 25.42 -36.78 -0.88
CA PRO A 78 25.79 -38.09 -1.42
C PRO A 78 26.00 -38.02 -2.94
N ASN A 79 26.43 -39.12 -3.56
CA ASN A 79 26.56 -39.23 -5.03
C ASN A 79 25.30 -38.81 -5.80
N ASP A 80 24.13 -38.78 -5.14
CA ASP A 80 22.89 -38.21 -5.67
C ASP A 80 22.63 -36.83 -5.05
N PRO A 81 22.72 -35.73 -5.82
CA PRO A 81 22.55 -34.36 -5.30
C PRO A 81 21.13 -34.07 -4.79
N ARG A 82 20.14 -34.90 -5.12
CA ARG A 82 18.76 -34.78 -4.60
C ARG A 82 18.59 -35.38 -3.22
N LYS A 83 19.64 -36.00 -2.69
CA LYS A 83 19.69 -36.58 -1.35
C LYS A 83 20.61 -35.76 -0.45
N ALA A 84 20.75 -34.46 -0.68
CA ALA A 84 21.50 -33.61 0.24
C ALA A 84 20.77 -33.53 1.59
N TYR A 85 21.49 -33.74 2.69
CA TYR A 85 20.92 -33.67 4.04
C TYR A 85 21.90 -33.12 5.07
N CYS A 86 21.36 -32.49 6.12
CA CYS A 86 22.18 -31.95 7.21
C CYS A 86 22.89 -33.07 7.98
N GLY A 87 24.22 -32.94 8.12
CA GLY A 87 25.10 -33.91 8.80
C GLY A 87 25.20 -33.71 10.30
#